data_AF-A0A7S2NF07-F1
#
_entry.id   AF-A0A7S2NF07-F1
#
_cell.length_a   1.000
_cell.length_b   1.000
_cell.length_c   1.000
_cell.angle_alpha   90.00
_cell.angle_beta   90.00
_cell.angle_gamma   90.00
#
_symmetry.space_group_name_H-M   'P 1'
#
loop_
_entity.id
_entity.type
_entity.pdbx_description
1 polymer ?
#
loop_
_entity_poly.entity_id
_entity_poly.type
_entity_poly.pdbx_seq_one_letter_code
_entity_poly.pdbx_strand_id
1 'polypeptide(L)'
;MARRSVRLVTVLALMAHSIGWRMPKIRSKPTYGAPRPPIKVGESWPLGRIAFSLLPLTGAERRKTVQASVVRGRIWTHDQLQGVINVNVPVRQTVIKLDGGGLWVHNPVAPTQECVAMMRVLEAEHGPVRHIVLGTLGLEHKAFAGPFSRAFPQATVWLQPGQWSFPLALPLPLLGFPTGSKLRTLPLGSSSDASEGSRRGASRAVADAVPWANEIGYEMLGPLKFKSVGAFGETAFLHHASGTLVLTDTILKVEEEPPPILQEDPRALLFHARDTISEEIRDSPEARRRGWRRISLFGLYFFPAAINVRLGSALSDLTRLPSTMNTLGEGAVPFNLYPWEWARDDSPAFNGLRSGRAGLLCAPILQALILNRFPEELKEWVERVSRLKFKRIIPCHFANNVRASPADFVSAFDFIHDNQNVGGSDDSQSSKELGSGAATSSTGRLSALRPRFWASTALPMDSENADFSFLLNASNVCTRVGITAAPLAGPLAGSN
;
A
#
# COMPACT_ATOMS: atom_id res chain seq x y z
N MET A 1 -6.61 21.02 -6.79
CA MET A 1 -5.56 19.99 -6.93
C MET A 1 -5.21 19.65 -8.40
N ALA A 2 -6.14 19.42 -9.33
CA ALA A 2 -5.82 18.99 -10.72
C ALA A 2 -5.15 20.04 -11.64
N ARG A 3 -5.37 21.35 -11.44
CA ARG A 3 -4.80 22.39 -12.33
C ARG A 3 -3.29 22.64 -12.15
N ARG A 4 -2.67 22.17 -11.06
CA ARG A 4 -1.25 22.46 -10.73
C ARG A 4 -0.31 21.26 -10.88
N SER A 5 -0.80 20.03 -10.73
CA SER A 5 -0.03 18.81 -11.05
C SER A 5 0.20 18.66 -12.56
N VAL A 6 -0.78 19.09 -13.38
CA VAL A 6 -0.60 19.20 -14.84
C VAL A 6 0.45 20.26 -15.18
N ARG A 7 0.50 21.39 -14.44
CA ARG A 7 1.51 22.44 -14.71
C ARG A 7 2.95 21.99 -14.47
N LEU A 8 3.25 21.16 -13.46
CA LEU A 8 4.63 20.71 -13.21
C LEU A 8 5.12 19.71 -14.28
N VAL A 9 4.26 18.75 -14.67
CA VAL A 9 4.56 17.76 -15.71
C VAL A 9 4.60 18.40 -17.11
N THR A 10 3.70 19.36 -17.39
CA THR A 10 3.66 20.12 -18.65
C THR A 10 4.82 21.13 -18.76
N VAL A 11 5.27 21.75 -17.66
CA VAL A 11 6.44 22.67 -17.67
C VAL A 11 7.75 21.90 -17.89
N LEU A 12 7.91 20.71 -17.31
CA LEU A 12 9.06 19.84 -17.58
C LEU A 12 9.05 19.27 -19.00
N ALA A 13 7.88 19.02 -19.59
CA ALA A 13 7.75 18.53 -20.97
C ALA A 13 7.93 19.63 -22.04
N LEU A 14 7.51 20.87 -21.77
CA LEU A 14 7.65 22.01 -22.71
C LEU A 14 9.07 22.59 -22.74
N MET A 15 9.81 22.57 -21.63
CA MET A 15 11.22 23.00 -21.59
C MET A 15 12.15 22.11 -22.43
N ALA A 16 11.76 20.86 -22.69
CA ALA A 16 12.53 19.93 -23.52
C ALA A 16 12.44 20.24 -25.02
N HIS A 17 11.47 21.05 -25.46
CA HIS A 17 11.28 21.39 -26.89
C HIS A 17 11.94 22.71 -27.32
N SER A 18 12.41 23.55 -26.38
CA SER A 18 12.88 24.92 -26.69
C SER A 18 14.40 25.10 -26.61
N ILE A 19 15.17 24.08 -26.24
CA ILE A 19 16.63 24.18 -26.16
C ILE A 19 17.24 23.08 -27.02
N GLY A 20 17.65 23.44 -28.23
CA GLY A 20 18.33 22.57 -29.20
C GLY A 20 19.72 22.15 -28.72
N TRP A 21 19.77 21.29 -27.71
CA TRP A 21 21.02 20.79 -27.14
C TRP A 21 21.38 19.43 -27.74
N ARG A 22 22.54 19.38 -28.40
CA ARG A 22 23.10 18.13 -28.94
C ARG A 22 23.55 17.25 -27.76
N MET A 23 22.96 16.06 -27.66
CA MET A 23 23.40 15.05 -26.69
C MET A 23 24.89 14.72 -26.88
N PRO A 24 25.72 14.74 -25.83
CA PRO A 24 27.10 14.34 -25.95
C PRO A 24 27.20 12.86 -26.33
N LYS A 25 28.05 12.54 -27.31
CA LYS A 25 28.32 11.16 -27.73
C LYS A 25 28.93 10.40 -26.56
N ILE A 26 28.19 9.42 -26.03
CA ILE A 26 28.62 8.51 -24.98
C ILE A 26 29.79 7.66 -25.52
N ARG A 27 31.00 7.86 -24.97
CA ARG A 27 32.15 6.94 -25.14
C ARG A 27 31.92 5.68 -24.29
N SER A 28 32.26 4.52 -24.87
CA SER A 28 32.32 3.14 -24.34
C SER A 28 31.77 2.83 -22.93
N LYS A 29 30.90 1.82 -22.85
CA LYS A 29 30.16 1.35 -21.66
C LYS A 29 31.07 0.96 -20.48
N PRO A 30 30.96 1.62 -19.32
CA PRO A 30 31.46 1.10 -18.05
C PRO A 30 30.64 -0.11 -17.59
N THR A 31 31.31 -1.13 -17.06
CA THR A 31 30.75 -2.41 -16.57
C THR A 31 30.08 -2.36 -15.19
N TYR A 32 29.71 -1.17 -14.69
CA TYR A 32 29.25 -0.99 -13.30
C TYR A 32 27.80 -0.52 -13.12
N GLY A 33 26.96 -0.60 -14.15
CA GLY A 33 25.51 -0.40 -14.02
C GLY A 33 24.77 -1.70 -14.28
N ALA A 34 23.76 -2.04 -13.45
CA ALA A 34 22.83 -3.12 -13.81
C ALA A 34 22.10 -2.71 -15.10
N PRO A 35 22.31 -3.41 -16.23
CA PRO A 35 21.64 -3.05 -17.47
C PRO A 35 20.15 -3.35 -17.33
N ARG A 36 19.31 -2.57 -18.01
CA ARG A 36 17.88 -2.88 -18.08
C ARG A 36 17.72 -4.28 -18.71
N PRO A 37 17.06 -5.22 -18.03
CA PRO A 37 16.79 -6.53 -18.62
C PRO A 37 15.95 -6.36 -19.90
N PRO A 38 16.26 -7.11 -20.98
CA PRO A 38 15.47 -7.06 -22.19
C PRO A 38 14.04 -7.55 -21.90
N ILE A 39 13.06 -6.97 -22.59
CA ILE A 39 11.68 -7.45 -22.55
C ILE A 39 11.63 -8.77 -23.32
N LYS A 40 11.31 -9.88 -22.64
CA LYS A 40 11.09 -11.17 -23.31
C LYS A 40 9.69 -11.22 -23.92
N VAL A 41 9.52 -12.08 -24.93
CA VAL A 41 8.20 -12.33 -25.54
C VAL A 41 7.20 -12.67 -24.44
N GLY A 42 6.09 -11.95 -24.44
CA GLY A 42 5.00 -12.17 -23.49
C GLY A 42 5.13 -11.50 -22.13
N GLU A 43 6.25 -10.82 -21.83
CA GLU A 43 6.43 -10.02 -20.61
C GLU A 43 5.95 -8.57 -20.77
N SER A 44 5.59 -8.11 -21.98
CA SER A 44 5.15 -6.74 -22.22
C SER A 44 3.68 -6.52 -21.87
N TRP A 45 3.36 -5.38 -21.23
CA TRP A 45 1.97 -4.91 -21.08
C TRP A 45 1.84 -3.44 -21.55
N PRO A 46 0.79 -3.07 -22.32
CA PRO A 46 0.67 -1.71 -22.88
C PRO A 46 0.48 -0.61 -21.85
N LEU A 47 -0.18 -0.93 -20.74
CA LEU A 47 -0.24 -0.05 -19.57
C LEU A 47 1.00 -0.36 -18.75
N GLY A 48 1.97 0.55 -18.68
CA GLY A 48 3.18 0.34 -17.88
C GLY A 48 2.88 0.33 -16.38
N ARG A 49 3.61 1.13 -15.61
CA ARG A 49 3.25 1.38 -14.21
C ARG A 49 2.07 2.34 -14.16
N ILE A 50 1.01 1.93 -13.49
CA ILE A 50 -0.21 2.73 -13.38
C ILE A 50 -0.13 3.50 -12.07
N ALA A 51 -0.27 4.84 -12.13
CA ALA A 51 -0.37 5.65 -10.93
C ALA A 51 -1.63 5.29 -10.13
N PHE A 52 -1.67 5.69 -8.86
CA PHE A 52 -2.87 5.66 -8.02
C PHE A 52 -4.11 6.34 -8.64
N SER A 53 -3.95 7.08 -9.74
CA SER A 53 -5.00 7.73 -10.52
C SER A 53 -5.50 6.92 -11.73
N LEU A 54 -5.10 5.65 -11.90
CA LEU A 54 -5.30 4.86 -13.12
C LEU A 54 -4.62 5.43 -14.39
N LEU A 55 -3.83 6.50 -14.25
CA LEU A 55 -3.07 7.06 -15.36
C LEU A 55 -1.78 6.24 -15.56
N PRO A 56 -1.52 5.71 -16.76
CA PRO A 56 -0.23 5.08 -17.05
C PRO A 56 0.85 6.14 -16.92
N LEU A 57 1.82 5.89 -16.04
CA LEU A 57 2.99 6.75 -15.83
C LEU A 57 4.02 6.57 -16.94
N THR A 58 3.95 5.43 -17.61
CA THR A 58 4.86 4.97 -18.65
C THR A 58 4.12 4.10 -19.66
N GLY A 59 4.66 3.99 -20.88
CA GLY A 59 4.07 3.21 -21.98
C GLY A 59 4.26 1.69 -21.81
N ALA A 60 4.35 0.96 -22.92
CA ALA A 60 4.58 -0.49 -22.88
C ALA A 60 5.86 -0.83 -22.09
N GLU A 61 5.72 -1.62 -21.02
CA GLU A 61 6.83 -1.97 -20.13
C GLU A 61 6.95 -3.47 -19.88
N ARG A 62 8.12 -3.87 -19.40
CA ARG A 62 8.36 -5.20 -18.83
C ARG A 62 7.51 -5.37 -17.56
N ARG A 63 6.63 -6.37 -17.56
CA ARG A 63 5.79 -6.78 -16.43
C ARG A 63 5.95 -8.28 -16.18
N LYS A 64 7.13 -8.63 -15.66
CA LYS A 64 7.47 -10.00 -15.25
C LYS A 64 6.48 -10.52 -14.22
N THR A 65 6.08 -11.77 -14.37
CA THR A 65 5.27 -12.52 -13.41
C THR A 65 6.13 -13.59 -12.73
N VAL A 66 6.12 -13.63 -11.40
CA VAL A 66 6.71 -14.72 -10.60
C VAL A 66 5.59 -15.52 -9.94
N GLN A 67 5.54 -16.83 -10.18
CA GLN A 67 4.56 -17.72 -9.57
C GLN A 67 5.15 -18.42 -8.34
N ALA A 68 4.35 -18.56 -7.28
CA ALA A 68 4.63 -19.43 -6.15
C ALA A 68 3.44 -20.35 -5.86
N SER A 69 3.71 -21.58 -5.37
CA SER A 69 2.69 -22.46 -4.81
C SER A 69 2.72 -22.33 -3.28
N VAL A 70 1.68 -21.73 -2.71
CA VAL A 70 1.57 -21.46 -1.27
C VAL A 70 1.00 -22.68 -0.53
N VAL A 71 0.02 -23.34 -1.14
CA VAL A 71 -0.49 -24.65 -0.72
C VAL A 71 -0.47 -25.54 -1.95
N ARG A 72 0.34 -26.59 -1.91
CA ARG A 72 0.56 -27.50 -3.05
C ARG A 72 -0.78 -28.01 -3.59
N GLY A 73 -0.99 -27.84 -4.91
CA GLY A 73 -2.19 -28.30 -5.61
C GLY A 73 -3.48 -27.55 -5.23
N ARG A 74 -3.39 -26.43 -4.51
CA ARG A 74 -4.57 -25.73 -3.97
C ARG A 74 -4.50 -24.21 -4.05
N ILE A 75 -3.38 -23.59 -3.71
CA ILE A 75 -3.22 -22.12 -3.69
C ILE A 75 -1.92 -21.73 -4.37
N TRP A 76 -2.02 -20.81 -5.31
CA TRP A 76 -0.89 -20.19 -6.01
C TRP A 76 -1.00 -18.67 -5.93
N THR A 77 0.12 -18.01 -6.15
CA THR A 77 0.19 -16.55 -6.22
C THR A 77 1.02 -16.14 -7.40
N HIS A 78 0.66 -15.04 -8.05
CA HIS A 78 1.45 -14.43 -9.11
C HIS A 78 1.78 -13.00 -8.75
N ASP A 79 3.08 -12.72 -8.66
CA ASP A 79 3.61 -11.41 -8.29
C ASP A 79 4.09 -10.67 -9.53
N GLN A 80 3.74 -9.39 -9.62
CA GLN A 80 4.29 -8.44 -10.59
C GLN A 80 4.78 -7.19 -9.82
N LEU A 81 5.60 -6.34 -10.44
CA LEU A 81 6.03 -5.08 -9.80
C LEU A 81 4.97 -3.99 -9.97
N GLN A 82 4.71 -3.24 -8.91
CA GLN A 82 3.90 -2.03 -8.93
C GLN A 82 4.67 -0.92 -8.21
N GLY A 83 4.66 0.31 -8.75
CA GLY A 83 5.44 1.39 -8.16
C GLY A 83 5.58 2.63 -9.02
N VAL A 84 6.17 3.67 -8.45
CA VAL A 84 6.45 4.96 -9.08
C VAL A 84 7.87 5.36 -8.70
N ILE A 85 8.62 6.05 -9.57
CA ILE A 85 9.99 6.53 -9.28
C ILE A 85 10.91 5.47 -8.66
N ASN A 86 10.86 4.23 -9.17
CA ASN A 86 11.59 3.07 -8.65
C ASN A 86 11.28 2.66 -7.20
N VAL A 87 10.30 3.27 -6.54
CA VAL A 87 9.71 2.72 -5.31
C VAL A 87 8.77 1.59 -5.73
N ASN A 88 9.34 0.41 -5.91
CA ASN A 88 8.65 -0.77 -6.44
C ASN A 88 8.34 -1.75 -5.32
N VAL A 89 7.09 -2.17 -5.22
CA VAL A 89 6.65 -3.24 -4.33
C VAL A 89 5.98 -4.35 -5.15
N PRO A 90 5.98 -5.61 -4.68
CA PRO A 90 5.17 -6.65 -5.30
C PRO A 90 3.70 -6.26 -5.26
N VAL A 91 2.96 -6.49 -6.34
CA VAL A 91 1.50 -6.60 -6.37
C VAL A 91 1.14 -8.03 -6.76
N ARG A 92 0.17 -8.62 -6.05
CA ARG A 92 -0.09 -10.05 -6.09
C ARG A 92 -1.55 -10.37 -6.35
N GLN A 93 -1.76 -11.30 -7.28
CA GLN A 93 -3.01 -12.06 -7.35
C GLN A 93 -2.86 -13.39 -6.60
N THR A 94 -3.96 -13.86 -6.03
CA THR A 94 -4.03 -15.18 -5.39
C THR A 94 -5.02 -16.06 -6.16
N VAL A 95 -4.61 -17.27 -6.50
CA VAL A 95 -5.41 -18.25 -7.22
C VAL A 95 -5.69 -19.43 -6.30
N ILE A 96 -6.97 -19.79 -6.15
CA ILE A 96 -7.43 -20.88 -5.30
C ILE A 96 -8.20 -21.89 -6.15
N LYS A 97 -7.89 -23.17 -6.02
CA LYS A 97 -8.65 -24.27 -6.61
C LYS A 97 -9.90 -24.55 -5.77
N LEU A 98 -11.05 -24.53 -6.44
CA LEU A 98 -12.35 -24.88 -5.87
C LEU A 98 -12.55 -26.40 -5.83
N ASP A 99 -13.27 -26.91 -4.83
CA ASP A 99 -13.57 -28.34 -4.68
C ASP A 99 -14.49 -28.85 -5.80
N GLY A 100 -15.44 -28.02 -6.26
CA GLY A 100 -16.28 -28.29 -7.43
C GLY A 100 -15.56 -28.20 -8.78
N GLY A 101 -14.25 -27.94 -8.78
CA GLY A 101 -13.44 -27.77 -9.98
C GLY A 101 -13.44 -26.34 -10.53
N GLY A 102 -12.29 -25.96 -11.07
CA GLY A 102 -12.00 -24.61 -11.54
C GLY A 102 -11.28 -23.74 -10.52
N LEU A 103 -11.04 -22.49 -10.92
CA LEU A 103 -10.19 -21.55 -10.20
C LEU A 103 -10.96 -20.30 -9.78
N TRP A 104 -10.62 -19.81 -8.60
CA TRP A 104 -11.01 -18.53 -8.03
C TRP A 104 -9.78 -17.62 -7.96
N VAL A 105 -9.88 -16.38 -8.44
CA VAL A 105 -8.75 -15.44 -8.57
C VAL A 105 -9.04 -14.14 -7.84
N HIS A 106 -8.23 -13.80 -6.84
CA HIS A 106 -8.28 -12.54 -6.10
C HIS A 106 -7.34 -11.50 -6.67
N ASN A 107 -7.81 -10.25 -6.79
CA ASN A 107 -7.06 -9.06 -7.19
C ASN A 107 -6.08 -9.34 -8.34
N PRO A 108 -6.61 -9.69 -9.53
CA PRO A 108 -5.81 -10.12 -10.66
C PRO A 108 -4.76 -9.08 -11.04
N VAL A 109 -3.56 -9.56 -11.41
CA VAL A 109 -2.48 -8.74 -11.94
C VAL A 109 -2.62 -8.58 -13.45
N ALA A 110 -1.70 -7.85 -14.11
CA ALA A 110 -1.80 -7.65 -15.54
C ALA A 110 -1.74 -8.98 -16.29
N PRO A 111 -2.68 -9.24 -17.22
CA PRO A 111 -2.73 -10.48 -17.99
C PRO A 111 -1.71 -10.42 -19.14
N THR A 112 -0.43 -10.29 -18.81
CA THR A 112 0.67 -10.51 -19.75
C THR A 112 0.56 -11.92 -20.32
N GLN A 113 1.11 -12.17 -21.53
CA GLN A 113 1.03 -13.52 -22.11
C GLN A 113 1.69 -14.55 -21.19
N GLU A 114 2.74 -14.15 -20.47
CA GLU A 114 3.36 -14.97 -19.42
C GLU A 114 2.38 -15.31 -18.29
N CYS A 115 1.70 -14.30 -17.71
CA CYS A 115 0.72 -14.54 -16.66
C CYS A 115 -0.43 -15.43 -17.16
N VAL A 116 -0.93 -15.18 -18.38
CA VAL A 116 -2.00 -15.98 -18.98
C VAL A 116 -1.54 -17.41 -19.23
N ALA A 117 -0.31 -17.63 -19.71
CA ALA A 117 0.23 -18.97 -19.91
C ALA A 117 0.31 -19.75 -18.60
N MET A 118 0.78 -19.12 -17.51
CA MET A 118 0.78 -19.71 -16.17
C MET A 118 -0.64 -20.10 -15.72
N MET A 119 -1.62 -19.23 -15.95
CA MET A 119 -3.02 -19.53 -15.66
C MET A 119 -3.60 -20.67 -16.52
N ARG A 120 -3.23 -20.76 -17.81
CA ARG A 120 -3.68 -21.87 -18.68
C ARG A 120 -3.15 -23.22 -18.22
N VAL A 121 -1.94 -23.29 -17.66
CA VAL A 121 -1.42 -24.51 -17.02
C VAL A 121 -2.32 -24.92 -15.86
N LEU A 122 -2.71 -23.97 -15.00
CA LEU A 122 -3.63 -24.24 -13.89
C LEU A 122 -5.03 -24.66 -14.39
N GLU A 123 -5.54 -24.05 -15.46
CA GLU A 123 -6.84 -24.43 -16.03
C GLU A 123 -6.84 -25.84 -16.60
N ALA A 124 -5.75 -26.25 -17.24
CA ALA A 124 -5.59 -27.61 -17.78
C ALA A 124 -5.60 -28.67 -16.67
N GLU A 125 -5.02 -28.37 -15.50
CA GLU A 125 -4.92 -29.32 -14.39
C GLU A 125 -6.14 -29.29 -13.45
N HIS A 126 -6.79 -28.14 -13.29
CA HIS A 126 -7.77 -27.93 -12.22
C HIS A 126 -9.14 -27.45 -12.70
N GLY A 127 -9.30 -27.17 -13.99
CA GLY A 127 -10.53 -26.64 -14.58
C GLY A 127 -10.49 -25.12 -14.77
N PRO A 128 -11.47 -24.54 -15.49
CA PRO A 128 -11.43 -23.15 -15.94
C PRO A 128 -11.45 -22.15 -14.79
N VAL A 129 -11.00 -20.92 -15.05
CA VAL A 129 -11.26 -19.79 -14.14
C VAL A 129 -12.77 -19.56 -14.07
N ARG A 130 -13.36 -19.82 -12.88
CA ARG A 130 -14.79 -19.66 -12.61
C ARG A 130 -15.11 -18.27 -12.08
N HIS A 131 -14.23 -17.74 -11.22
CA HIS A 131 -14.48 -16.52 -10.48
C HIS A 131 -13.24 -15.63 -10.45
N ILE A 132 -13.44 -14.35 -10.78
CA ILE A 132 -12.44 -13.29 -10.61
C ILE A 132 -13.01 -12.31 -9.60
N VAL A 133 -12.28 -11.99 -8.55
CA VAL A 133 -12.74 -11.15 -7.45
C VAL A 133 -11.82 -9.95 -7.31
N LEU A 134 -12.40 -8.76 -7.40
CA LEU A 134 -11.75 -7.51 -7.00
C LEU A 134 -12.22 -7.18 -5.57
N GLY A 135 -11.40 -7.56 -4.60
CA GLY A 135 -11.69 -7.48 -3.16
C GLY A 135 -11.31 -6.14 -2.51
N THR A 136 -11.20 -5.07 -3.30
CA THR A 136 -10.75 -3.76 -2.82
C THR A 136 -11.33 -2.63 -3.66
N LEU A 137 -11.30 -1.42 -3.12
CA LEU A 137 -11.55 -0.18 -3.86
C LEU A 137 -10.28 0.50 -4.38
N GLY A 138 -9.11 -0.01 -3.96
CA GLY A 138 -7.78 0.42 -4.41
C GLY A 138 -7.67 0.43 -5.93
N LEU A 139 -7.25 1.57 -6.48
CA LEU A 139 -7.25 1.80 -7.92
C LEU A 139 -6.16 0.95 -8.61
N GLU A 140 -5.02 0.75 -7.96
CA GLU A 140 -3.91 -0.08 -8.41
C GLU A 140 -4.29 -1.55 -8.64
N HIS A 141 -5.13 -2.14 -7.79
CA HIS A 141 -5.62 -3.52 -7.95
C HIS A 141 -6.73 -3.63 -9.01
N LYS A 142 -7.47 -2.55 -9.23
CA LYS A 142 -8.58 -2.48 -10.21
C LYS A 142 -8.10 -2.39 -11.64
N ALA A 143 -6.96 -1.74 -11.87
CA ALA A 143 -6.47 -1.40 -13.19
C ALA A 143 -6.35 -2.61 -14.12
N PHE A 144 -6.09 -3.80 -13.57
CA PHE A 144 -5.91 -5.03 -14.32
C PHE A 144 -7.11 -5.98 -14.27
N ALA A 145 -8.07 -5.77 -13.37
CA ALA A 145 -9.22 -6.67 -13.22
C ALA A 145 -10.12 -6.76 -14.46
N GLY A 146 -10.45 -5.60 -15.05
CA GLY A 146 -11.16 -5.57 -16.33
C GLY A 146 -10.39 -6.30 -17.45
N PRO A 147 -9.14 -5.88 -17.77
CA PRO A 147 -8.31 -6.57 -18.74
C PRO A 147 -8.13 -8.07 -18.50
N PHE A 148 -7.90 -8.50 -17.27
CA PHE A 148 -7.73 -9.91 -16.92
C PHE A 148 -9.01 -10.69 -17.19
N SER A 149 -10.18 -10.15 -16.85
CA SER A 149 -11.46 -10.80 -17.14
C SER A 149 -11.71 -11.07 -18.64
N ARG A 150 -11.16 -10.22 -19.54
CA ARG A 150 -11.25 -10.45 -20.99
C ARG A 150 -10.41 -11.64 -21.45
N ALA A 151 -9.33 -11.98 -20.75
CA ALA A 151 -8.54 -13.18 -21.02
C ALA A 151 -9.24 -14.46 -20.55
N PHE A 152 -10.18 -14.37 -19.61
CA PHE A 152 -10.96 -15.49 -19.06
C PHE A 152 -12.46 -15.20 -19.15
N PRO A 153 -13.03 -15.10 -20.38
CA PRO A 153 -14.35 -14.54 -20.61
C PRO A 153 -15.50 -15.37 -20.03
N GLN A 154 -15.26 -16.60 -19.59
CA GLN A 154 -16.27 -17.47 -18.96
C GLN A 154 -16.39 -17.25 -17.45
N ALA A 155 -15.45 -16.53 -16.83
CA ALA A 155 -15.48 -16.26 -15.41
C ALA A 155 -16.56 -15.23 -15.04
N THR A 156 -17.18 -15.42 -13.88
CA THR A 156 -17.96 -14.39 -13.21
C THR A 156 -17.01 -13.44 -12.48
N VAL A 157 -17.16 -12.14 -12.71
CA VAL A 157 -16.40 -11.10 -12.04
C VAL A 157 -17.20 -10.56 -10.85
N TRP A 158 -16.59 -10.60 -9.67
CA TRP A 158 -17.16 -10.14 -8.41
C TRP A 158 -16.42 -8.89 -7.94
N LEU A 159 -17.16 -7.84 -7.64
CA LEU A 159 -16.61 -6.57 -7.19
C LEU A 159 -17.01 -6.31 -5.75
N GLN A 160 -16.08 -5.86 -4.92
CA GLN A 160 -16.44 -5.17 -3.71
C GLN A 160 -17.33 -3.95 -4.04
N PRO A 161 -18.47 -3.75 -3.35
CA PRO A 161 -19.32 -2.57 -3.47
C PRO A 161 -18.57 -1.25 -3.30
N GLY A 162 -18.93 -0.23 -4.09
CA GLY A 162 -18.35 1.12 -3.98
C GLY A 162 -17.20 1.40 -4.96
N GLN A 163 -17.08 0.61 -6.04
CA GLN A 163 -16.10 0.88 -7.08
C GLN A 163 -16.25 2.30 -7.66
N TRP A 164 -15.12 3.00 -7.74
CA TRP A 164 -15.01 4.36 -8.24
C TRP A 164 -13.82 4.49 -9.19
N SER A 165 -13.70 5.62 -9.88
CA SER A 165 -12.53 5.93 -10.71
C SER A 165 -12.18 7.40 -10.64
N PHE A 166 -10.96 7.72 -11.06
CA PHE A 166 -10.41 9.07 -11.06
C PHE A 166 -9.67 9.30 -12.39
N PRO A 167 -9.60 10.54 -12.92
CA PRO A 167 -10.22 11.77 -12.41
C PRO A 167 -11.72 11.89 -12.68
N LEU A 168 -12.27 11.01 -13.52
CA LEU A 168 -13.68 10.98 -13.89
C LEU A 168 -14.32 9.72 -13.33
N ALA A 169 -15.60 9.80 -12.95
CA ALA A 169 -16.43 8.65 -12.63
C ALA A 169 -16.82 7.93 -13.93
N LEU A 170 -16.02 6.96 -14.35
CA LEU A 170 -16.19 6.20 -15.57
C LEU A 170 -17.03 4.96 -15.29
N PRO A 171 -17.99 4.63 -16.17
CA PRO A 171 -18.66 3.34 -16.13
C PRO A 171 -17.67 2.18 -16.20
N LEU A 172 -17.93 1.11 -15.43
CA LEU A 172 -17.08 -0.09 -15.38
C LEU A 172 -16.74 -0.69 -16.75
N PRO A 173 -17.64 -0.71 -17.77
CA PRO A 173 -17.28 -1.19 -19.10
C PRO A 173 -16.16 -0.40 -19.77
N LEU A 174 -16.06 0.91 -19.53
CA LEU A 174 -14.95 1.74 -20.04
C LEU A 174 -13.63 1.45 -19.34
N LEU A 175 -13.68 0.88 -18.12
CA LEU A 175 -12.52 0.34 -17.41
C LEU A 175 -12.23 -1.12 -17.82
N GLY A 176 -12.98 -1.64 -18.79
CA GLY A 176 -12.75 -2.94 -19.39
C GLY A 176 -13.40 -4.12 -18.69
N PHE A 177 -14.32 -3.89 -17.76
CA PHE A 177 -15.12 -4.93 -17.11
C PHE A 177 -16.22 -5.46 -18.04
N PRO A 178 -16.67 -6.72 -17.87
CA PRO A 178 -17.79 -7.27 -18.63
C PRO A 178 -19.11 -6.60 -18.27
N THR A 179 -20.12 -6.78 -19.10
CA THR A 179 -21.50 -6.33 -18.85
C THR A 179 -22.43 -7.51 -18.52
N GLY A 180 -23.64 -7.20 -18.06
CA GLY A 180 -24.68 -8.20 -17.81
C GLY A 180 -24.40 -9.09 -16.60
N SER A 181 -24.92 -10.31 -16.64
CA SER A 181 -24.96 -11.24 -15.49
C SER A 181 -23.59 -11.77 -15.03
N LYS A 182 -22.54 -11.55 -15.82
CA LYS A 182 -21.16 -11.92 -15.49
C LYS A 182 -20.48 -10.93 -14.55
N LEU A 183 -20.96 -9.69 -14.49
CA LEU A 183 -20.46 -8.69 -13.55
C LEU A 183 -21.39 -8.64 -12.34
N ARG A 184 -20.87 -8.95 -11.16
CA ARG A 184 -21.62 -9.01 -9.92
C ARG A 184 -20.94 -8.19 -8.84
N THR A 185 -21.75 -7.64 -7.95
CA THR A 185 -21.30 -6.99 -6.74
C THR A 185 -21.42 -7.98 -5.59
N LEU A 186 -20.38 -8.10 -4.76
CA LEU A 186 -20.45 -8.92 -3.55
C LEU A 186 -21.56 -8.36 -2.63
N PRO A 187 -22.44 -9.20 -2.08
CA PRO A 187 -23.40 -8.76 -1.08
C PRO A 187 -22.71 -8.09 0.11
N LEU A 188 -23.27 -7.00 0.61
CA LEU A 188 -22.81 -6.37 1.83
C LEU A 188 -22.97 -7.35 3.01
N GLY A 189 -22.02 -7.29 3.94
CA GLY A 189 -22.03 -8.12 5.15
C GLY A 189 -20.97 -9.21 5.13
N SER A 190 -21.28 -10.29 5.84
CA SER A 190 -20.40 -11.44 6.08
C SER A 190 -20.97 -12.70 5.44
N SER A 191 -20.07 -13.55 4.93
CA SER A 191 -20.40 -14.94 4.57
C SER A 191 -19.66 -15.97 5.43
N SER A 192 -18.90 -15.53 6.44
CA SER A 192 -17.98 -16.40 7.19
C SER A 192 -18.70 -17.45 8.04
N ASP A 193 -19.96 -17.21 8.41
CA ASP A 193 -20.82 -18.15 9.16
C ASP A 193 -21.53 -19.20 8.28
N ALA A 194 -21.30 -19.22 6.97
CA ALA A 194 -21.98 -20.14 6.05
C ALA A 194 -21.60 -21.62 6.24
N SER A 195 -20.45 -21.89 6.87
CA SER A 195 -19.88 -23.24 6.99
C SER A 195 -20.31 -24.04 8.23
N GLU A 196 -20.91 -23.41 9.26
CA GLU A 196 -21.31 -24.06 10.51
C GLU A 196 -22.81 -23.86 10.79
N GLY A 197 -23.68 -24.77 10.32
CA GLY A 197 -25.01 -25.10 10.89
C GLY A 197 -26.00 -23.98 11.28
N SER A 198 -25.70 -22.72 11.02
CA SER A 198 -26.36 -21.56 11.61
C SER A 198 -27.63 -21.24 10.82
N ARG A 199 -28.73 -21.76 11.33
CA ARG A 199 -30.10 -21.58 10.78
C ARG A 199 -30.67 -20.19 11.10
N ARG A 200 -29.96 -19.10 10.82
CA ARG A 200 -30.56 -17.75 10.92
C ARG A 200 -30.24 -16.90 9.69
N GLY A 201 -31.27 -16.20 9.22
CA GLY A 201 -31.32 -15.43 7.96
C GLY A 201 -30.26 -14.33 7.84
N ALA A 202 -30.17 -13.73 6.66
CA ALA A 202 -29.08 -12.86 6.17
C ALA A 202 -27.80 -13.61 5.74
N SER A 203 -27.08 -14.30 6.62
CA SER A 203 -25.81 -14.99 6.25
C SER A 203 -26.01 -16.09 5.19
N ARG A 204 -27.08 -16.88 5.33
CA ARG A 204 -27.44 -17.91 4.34
C ARG A 204 -27.86 -17.32 2.98
N ALA A 205 -28.57 -16.19 2.97
CA ALA A 205 -28.95 -15.53 1.72
C ALA A 205 -27.71 -14.98 0.98
N VAL A 206 -26.71 -14.50 1.72
CA VAL A 206 -25.40 -14.10 1.16
C VAL A 206 -24.65 -15.32 0.61
N ALA A 207 -24.63 -16.44 1.36
CA ALA A 207 -24.00 -17.68 0.91
C ALA A 207 -24.69 -18.27 -0.33
N ASP A 208 -26.02 -18.24 -0.39
CA ASP A 208 -26.80 -18.71 -1.54
C ASP A 208 -26.55 -17.83 -2.79
N ALA A 209 -26.24 -16.55 -2.59
CA ALA A 209 -25.93 -15.61 -3.68
C ALA A 209 -24.48 -15.74 -4.21
N VAL A 210 -23.56 -16.27 -3.41
CA VAL A 210 -22.13 -16.37 -3.71
C VAL A 210 -21.72 -17.85 -3.79
N PRO A 211 -21.60 -18.44 -5.00
CA PRO A 211 -21.49 -19.90 -5.19
C PRO A 211 -20.31 -20.58 -4.49
N TRP A 212 -19.28 -19.81 -4.12
CA TRP A 212 -18.05 -20.29 -3.50
C TRP A 212 -17.95 -19.95 -2.01
N ALA A 213 -18.96 -19.30 -1.41
CA ALA A 213 -18.92 -18.82 -0.03
C ALA A 213 -18.71 -19.91 1.03
N ASN A 214 -19.16 -21.14 0.76
CA ASN A 214 -18.96 -22.28 1.67
C ASN A 214 -17.49 -22.74 1.73
N GLU A 215 -16.72 -22.50 0.66
CA GLU A 215 -15.29 -22.85 0.58
C GLU A 215 -14.39 -21.66 0.93
N ILE A 216 -14.82 -20.45 0.54
CA ILE A 216 -14.11 -19.19 0.72
C ILE A 216 -15.09 -18.17 1.35
N GLY A 217 -15.14 -18.11 2.67
CA GLY A 217 -15.91 -17.10 3.40
C GLY A 217 -15.26 -15.71 3.30
N TYR A 218 -16.01 -14.64 3.59
CA TYR A 218 -15.48 -13.27 3.53
C TYR A 218 -16.04 -12.32 4.59
N GLU A 219 -15.23 -11.31 4.91
CA GLU A 219 -15.56 -10.18 5.80
C GLU A 219 -15.16 -8.85 5.15
N MET A 220 -16.12 -7.95 4.99
CA MET A 220 -15.92 -6.69 4.27
C MET A 220 -15.70 -5.49 5.20
N LEU A 221 -14.68 -4.69 4.88
CA LEU A 221 -14.46 -3.34 5.38
C LEU A 221 -14.85 -2.33 4.32
N GLY A 222 -15.74 -1.41 4.69
CA GLY A 222 -16.21 -0.34 3.82
C GLY A 222 -17.36 -0.76 2.90
N PRO A 223 -17.69 0.07 1.89
CA PRO A 223 -16.93 1.22 1.40
C PRO A 223 -16.82 2.37 2.42
N LEU A 224 -15.59 2.73 2.80
CA LEU A 224 -15.27 3.92 3.60
C LEU A 224 -15.15 5.13 2.65
N LYS A 225 -16.22 5.94 2.58
CA LYS A 225 -16.30 7.07 1.64
C LYS A 225 -15.66 8.32 2.23
N PHE A 226 -14.80 8.97 1.45
CA PHE A 226 -14.21 10.24 1.86
C PHE A 226 -15.16 11.40 1.58
N LYS A 227 -15.01 12.52 2.32
CA LYS A 227 -15.68 13.79 1.98
C LYS A 227 -15.19 14.34 0.62
N SER A 228 -13.96 14.00 0.25
CA SER A 228 -13.38 14.26 -1.06
C SER A 228 -13.71 13.15 -2.06
N VAL A 229 -13.12 13.19 -3.26
CA VAL A 229 -13.25 12.10 -4.23
C VAL A 229 -12.61 10.81 -3.68
N GLY A 230 -13.32 9.70 -3.89
CA GLY A 230 -12.81 8.35 -3.67
C GLY A 230 -13.35 7.65 -2.43
N ALA A 231 -12.98 6.39 -2.30
CA ALA A 231 -13.32 5.56 -1.16
C ALA A 231 -12.22 4.51 -0.95
N PHE A 232 -12.06 4.09 0.30
CA PHE A 232 -11.28 2.91 0.66
C PHE A 232 -12.22 1.75 0.99
N GLY A 233 -11.76 0.55 0.74
CA GLY A 233 -12.47 -0.65 1.16
C GLY A 233 -11.64 -1.87 0.82
N GLU A 234 -11.76 -2.87 1.68
CA GLU A 234 -11.07 -4.15 1.52
C GLU A 234 -12.00 -5.27 1.99
N THR A 235 -11.93 -6.41 1.31
CA THR A 235 -12.63 -7.63 1.69
C THR A 235 -11.62 -8.70 2.05
N ALA A 236 -11.68 -9.21 3.28
CA ALA A 236 -10.89 -10.34 3.73
C ALA A 236 -11.56 -11.65 3.29
N PHE A 237 -10.81 -12.58 2.71
CA PHE A 237 -11.32 -13.88 2.28
C PHE A 237 -10.64 -15.02 3.04
N LEU A 238 -11.42 -15.93 3.65
CA LEU A 238 -10.92 -17.12 4.33
C LEU A 238 -11.17 -18.35 3.47
N HIS A 239 -10.12 -18.96 2.93
CA HIS A 239 -10.22 -20.31 2.39
C HIS A 239 -10.18 -21.35 3.52
N HIS A 240 -11.36 -21.87 3.86
CA HIS A 240 -11.62 -22.68 5.06
C HIS A 240 -10.70 -23.91 5.15
N ALA A 241 -10.62 -24.70 4.09
CA ALA A 241 -9.87 -25.96 4.09
C ALA A 241 -8.37 -25.80 4.40
N SER A 242 -7.78 -24.67 4.02
CA SER A 242 -6.36 -24.40 4.24
C SER A 242 -6.06 -23.54 5.46
N GLY A 243 -7.08 -22.90 6.06
CA GLY A 243 -6.93 -21.84 7.05
C GLY A 243 -6.10 -20.66 6.53
N THR A 244 -6.34 -20.23 5.28
CA THR A 244 -5.61 -19.11 4.65
C THR A 244 -6.52 -17.91 4.51
N LEU A 245 -6.14 -16.81 5.15
CA LEU A 245 -6.74 -15.51 4.99
C LEU A 245 -6.05 -14.77 3.83
N VAL A 246 -6.81 -14.27 2.88
CA VAL A 246 -6.35 -13.44 1.77
C VAL A 246 -6.81 -12.01 2.03
N LEU A 247 -5.86 -11.08 2.02
CA LEU A 247 -6.07 -9.66 2.30
C LEU A 247 -5.46 -8.81 1.18
N THR A 248 -5.79 -7.52 1.17
CA THR A 248 -5.25 -6.59 0.17
C THR A 248 -4.13 -5.72 0.76
N ASP A 249 -4.46 -4.57 1.32
CA ASP A 249 -3.51 -3.52 1.72
C ASP A 249 -3.48 -3.27 3.24
N THR A 250 -4.51 -3.70 3.98
CA THR A 250 -4.61 -3.41 5.42
C THR A 250 -3.45 -4.03 6.19
N ILE A 251 -3.20 -5.33 6.04
CA ILE A 251 -2.12 -6.07 6.70
C ILE A 251 -0.99 -6.36 5.75
N LEU A 252 0.22 -6.06 6.19
CA LEU A 252 1.46 -6.34 5.49
C LEU A 252 2.44 -7.09 6.40
N LYS A 253 3.50 -7.61 5.79
CA LYS A 253 4.73 -8.02 6.48
C LYS A 253 5.91 -7.65 5.61
N VAL A 254 6.85 -6.91 6.16
CA VAL A 254 8.10 -6.55 5.47
C VAL A 254 9.17 -7.56 5.88
N GLU A 255 9.80 -8.22 4.92
CA GLU A 255 10.94 -9.11 5.19
C GLU A 255 12.25 -8.35 5.05
N GLU A 256 13.31 -8.89 5.66
CA GLU A 256 14.66 -8.35 5.51
C GLU A 256 15.17 -8.44 4.07
N GLU A 257 14.86 -9.56 3.41
CA GLU A 257 15.28 -9.83 2.05
C GLU A 257 14.29 -9.22 1.04
N PRO A 258 14.79 -8.63 -0.05
CA PRO A 258 13.91 -8.22 -1.14
C PRO A 258 13.17 -9.42 -1.73
N PRO A 259 11.87 -9.27 -2.04
CA PRO A 259 11.07 -10.36 -2.59
C PRO A 259 11.59 -10.79 -3.97
N PRO A 260 11.38 -12.06 -4.38
CA PRO A 260 11.95 -12.61 -5.61
C PRO A 260 11.68 -11.77 -6.86
N ILE A 261 10.49 -11.17 -6.98
CA ILE A 261 10.12 -10.33 -8.12
C ILE A 261 10.97 -9.05 -8.24
N LEU A 262 11.49 -8.51 -7.13
CA LEU A 262 12.42 -7.36 -7.16
C LEU A 262 13.85 -7.78 -7.52
N GLN A 263 14.19 -9.06 -7.39
CA GLN A 263 15.52 -9.58 -7.73
C GLN A 263 15.71 -9.75 -9.25
N GLU A 264 14.61 -9.85 -10.00
CA GLU A 264 14.58 -9.99 -11.47
C GLU A 264 15.12 -8.76 -12.21
N ASP A 265 15.03 -7.57 -11.60
CA ASP A 265 15.62 -6.33 -12.10
C ASP A 265 16.08 -5.49 -10.88
N PRO A 266 17.36 -5.60 -10.48
CA PRO A 266 17.85 -4.99 -9.25
C PRO A 266 18.01 -3.48 -9.35
N ARG A 267 17.78 -2.86 -10.53
CA ARG A 267 18.04 -1.43 -10.74
C ARG A 267 17.31 -0.54 -9.74
N ALA A 268 16.07 -0.88 -9.38
CA ALA A 268 15.32 -0.15 -8.37
C ALA A 268 15.96 -0.26 -6.97
N LEU A 269 16.39 -1.47 -6.60
CA LEU A 269 17.12 -1.71 -5.35
C LEU A 269 18.41 -0.88 -5.32
N LEU A 270 19.23 -0.98 -6.37
CA LEU A 270 20.50 -0.25 -6.46
C LEU A 270 20.30 1.27 -6.54
N PHE A 271 19.24 1.74 -7.21
CA PHE A 271 18.90 3.16 -7.27
C PHE A 271 18.68 3.73 -5.88
N HIS A 272 17.82 3.07 -5.09
CA HIS A 272 17.45 3.49 -3.73
C HIS A 272 18.52 3.18 -2.69
N ALA A 273 19.43 2.25 -2.97
CA ALA A 273 20.54 1.94 -2.10
C ALA A 273 21.58 3.06 -2.01
N ARG A 274 21.53 4.10 -2.86
CA ARG A 274 22.47 5.23 -2.81
C ARG A 274 22.03 6.28 -1.80
N ASP A 275 22.97 6.86 -1.08
CA ASP A 275 22.79 7.99 -0.17
C ASP A 275 22.63 9.29 -0.93
N THR A 276 23.36 9.46 -2.03
CA THR A 276 23.36 10.68 -2.85
C THR A 276 23.35 10.36 -4.35
N ILE A 277 23.08 11.37 -5.18
CA ILE A 277 23.08 11.22 -6.64
C ILE A 277 24.46 10.81 -7.20
N SER A 278 25.54 11.22 -6.52
CA SER A 278 26.94 11.02 -6.93
C SER A 278 27.54 9.71 -6.45
N GLU A 279 26.87 8.98 -5.56
CA GLU A 279 27.38 7.69 -5.08
C GLU A 279 27.32 6.65 -6.21
N GLU A 280 28.45 5.98 -6.42
CA GLU A 280 28.50 4.76 -7.23
C GLU A 280 28.29 3.54 -6.34
N ILE A 281 27.44 2.63 -6.78
CA ILE A 281 27.14 1.42 -6.03
C ILE A 281 27.37 0.17 -6.87
N ARG A 282 27.95 -0.86 -6.27
CA ARG A 282 28.10 -2.18 -6.89
C ARG A 282 26.94 -3.09 -6.50
N ASP A 283 26.50 -3.90 -7.45
CA ASP A 283 25.49 -4.91 -7.19
C ASP A 283 26.04 -5.97 -6.21
N SER A 284 25.39 -6.08 -5.06
CA SER A 284 25.72 -7.01 -3.98
C SER A 284 24.46 -7.31 -3.17
N PRO A 285 24.37 -8.46 -2.48
CA PRO A 285 23.27 -8.75 -1.57
C PRO A 285 23.05 -7.64 -0.53
N GLU A 286 24.13 -7.04 -0.03
CA GLU A 286 24.10 -5.95 0.95
C GLU A 286 23.49 -4.68 0.35
N ALA A 287 23.93 -4.28 -0.86
CA ALA A 287 23.38 -3.14 -1.57
C ALA A 287 21.89 -3.35 -1.89
N ARG A 288 21.51 -4.56 -2.31
CA ARG A 288 20.11 -4.90 -2.59
C ARG A 288 19.23 -4.82 -1.34
N ARG A 289 19.69 -5.35 -0.19
CA ARG A 289 19.00 -5.21 1.10
C ARG A 289 18.88 -3.76 1.55
N ARG A 290 19.94 -2.95 1.40
CA ARG A 290 19.91 -1.51 1.69
C ARG A 290 18.88 -0.79 0.82
N GLY A 291 18.84 -1.09 -0.46
CA GLY A 291 17.83 -0.56 -1.39
C GLY A 291 16.41 -0.97 -1.04
N TRP A 292 16.21 -2.24 -0.69
CA TRP A 292 14.90 -2.78 -0.30
C TRP A 292 14.34 -2.11 0.95
N ARG A 293 15.19 -1.94 1.96
CA ARG A 293 14.87 -1.20 3.17
C ARG A 293 14.30 0.18 2.84
N ARG A 294 15.00 0.91 1.99
CA ARG A 294 14.67 2.28 1.58
C ARG A 294 13.40 2.36 0.75
N ILE A 295 13.21 1.43 -0.18
CA ILE A 295 11.97 1.26 -0.94
C ILE A 295 10.79 0.99 -0.01
N SER A 296 10.95 0.11 0.99
CA SER A 296 9.89 -0.21 1.95
C SER A 296 9.48 1.02 2.76
N LEU A 297 10.46 1.80 3.23
CA LEU A 297 10.20 3.05 3.93
C LEU A 297 9.50 4.09 3.04
N PHE A 298 9.96 4.26 1.80
CA PHE A 298 9.30 5.15 0.85
C PHE A 298 7.87 4.71 0.55
N GLY A 299 7.65 3.42 0.33
CA GLY A 299 6.34 2.87 -0.01
C GLY A 299 5.32 3.01 1.11
N LEU A 300 5.77 2.94 2.37
CA LEU A 300 4.89 2.93 3.55
C LEU A 300 4.76 4.29 4.26
N TYR A 301 5.67 5.24 4.01
CA TYR A 301 5.63 6.57 4.65
C TYR A 301 5.65 7.75 3.66
N PHE A 302 5.85 7.54 2.36
CA PHE A 302 6.14 8.55 1.31
C PHE A 302 7.39 9.41 1.51
N PHE A 303 7.67 9.88 2.72
CA PHE A 303 8.84 10.69 3.08
C PHE A 303 9.49 10.11 4.36
N PRO A 304 10.46 9.19 4.21
CA PRO A 304 11.16 8.63 5.36
C PRO A 304 11.85 9.72 6.19
N ALA A 305 11.81 9.62 7.51
CA ALA A 305 12.47 10.59 8.39
C ALA A 305 14.01 10.64 8.17
N ALA A 306 14.58 9.63 7.51
CA ALA A 306 16.02 9.55 7.23
C ALA A 306 16.50 10.40 6.04
N ILE A 307 15.59 10.95 5.21
CA ILE A 307 15.98 11.71 4.03
C ILE A 307 15.95 13.23 4.23
N ASN A 308 16.80 13.95 3.49
CA ASN A 308 16.70 15.39 3.26
C ASN A 308 16.22 15.62 1.82
N VAL A 309 15.08 16.28 1.63
CA VAL A 309 14.51 16.56 0.31
C VAL A 309 15.19 17.78 -0.33
N ARG A 310 15.60 17.65 -1.60
CA ARG A 310 16.43 18.62 -2.33
C ARG A 310 15.82 19.03 -3.68
N LEU A 311 14.52 19.27 -3.73
CA LEU A 311 13.80 19.57 -4.99
C LEU A 311 14.40 20.75 -5.78
N GLY A 312 14.83 21.81 -5.11
CA GLY A 312 15.38 23.01 -5.76
C GLY A 312 16.73 22.81 -6.46
N SER A 313 17.49 21.76 -6.13
CA SER A 313 18.78 21.44 -6.75
C SER A 313 18.74 20.19 -7.64
N ALA A 314 17.62 19.48 -7.70
CA ALA A 314 17.52 18.18 -8.35
C ALA A 314 17.98 18.17 -9.83
N LEU A 315 17.70 19.25 -10.58
CA LEU A 315 18.12 19.38 -11.98
C LEU A 315 19.61 19.71 -12.12
N SER A 316 20.15 20.62 -11.32
CA SER A 316 21.59 20.94 -11.33
C SER A 316 22.43 19.73 -10.91
N ASP A 317 21.86 18.90 -10.04
CA ASP A 317 22.53 17.73 -9.47
C ASP A 317 22.72 16.60 -10.48
N LEU A 318 21.99 16.60 -11.59
CA LEU A 318 22.19 15.66 -12.70
C LEU A 318 23.61 15.73 -13.28
N THR A 319 24.28 16.89 -13.20
CA THR A 319 25.68 17.03 -13.60
C THR A 319 26.63 16.18 -12.76
N ARG A 320 26.20 15.75 -11.57
CA ARG A 320 26.94 14.92 -10.62
C ARG A 320 26.61 13.43 -10.74
N LEU A 321 25.68 13.04 -11.61
CA LEU A 321 25.30 11.64 -11.81
C LEU A 321 26.44 10.89 -12.52
N PRO A 322 27.05 9.87 -11.90
CA PRO A 322 28.11 9.10 -12.54
C PRO A 322 27.55 8.35 -13.75
N SER A 323 28.32 8.29 -14.84
CA SER A 323 27.87 7.62 -16.07
C SER A 323 27.55 6.13 -15.87
N THR A 324 28.19 5.50 -14.88
CA THR A 324 27.95 4.11 -14.45
C THR A 324 26.55 3.89 -13.86
N MET A 325 25.91 4.95 -13.34
CA MET A 325 24.61 4.89 -12.64
C MET A 325 23.43 5.30 -13.54
N ASN A 326 23.69 5.75 -14.77
CA ASN A 326 22.66 6.26 -15.69
C ASN A 326 21.54 5.26 -16.01
N THR A 327 21.81 3.96 -15.93
CA THR A 327 20.82 2.91 -16.25
C THR A 327 19.83 2.65 -15.12
N LEU A 328 20.15 3.06 -13.88
CA LEU A 328 19.39 2.65 -12.69
C LEU A 328 17.96 3.21 -12.66
N GLY A 329 17.76 4.46 -13.09
CA GLY A 329 16.43 5.07 -13.20
C GLY A 329 15.81 5.01 -14.61
N GLU A 330 16.51 4.43 -15.58
CA GLU A 330 16.07 4.43 -16.99
C GLU A 330 14.69 3.77 -17.14
N GLY A 331 13.76 4.52 -17.72
CA GLY A 331 12.37 4.11 -17.93
C GLY A 331 11.47 4.16 -16.70
N ALA A 332 11.99 4.44 -15.50
CA ALA A 332 11.22 4.44 -14.26
C ALA A 332 11.27 5.76 -13.48
N VAL A 333 12.33 6.56 -13.67
CA VAL A 333 12.57 7.83 -13.02
C VAL A 333 12.83 8.90 -14.09
N PRO A 334 11.99 9.93 -14.20
CA PRO A 334 12.21 11.01 -15.16
C PRO A 334 13.61 11.60 -15.02
N PHE A 335 14.38 11.60 -16.11
CA PHE A 335 15.75 12.12 -16.20
C PHE A 335 16.74 11.53 -15.17
N ASN A 336 16.44 10.38 -14.56
CA ASN A 336 17.22 9.83 -13.43
C ASN A 336 17.34 10.78 -12.23
N LEU A 337 16.36 11.67 -12.02
CA LEU A 337 16.37 12.61 -10.90
C LEU A 337 16.48 11.88 -9.55
N TYR A 338 17.32 12.42 -8.67
CA TYR A 338 17.51 11.93 -7.30
C TYR A 338 17.34 13.10 -6.31
N PRO A 339 16.10 13.59 -6.10
CA PRO A 339 15.84 14.83 -5.36
C PRO A 339 15.88 14.67 -3.83
N TRP A 340 16.69 13.76 -3.29
CA TRP A 340 16.85 13.54 -1.86
C TRP A 340 18.25 13.01 -1.53
N GLU A 341 18.62 13.10 -0.26
CA GLU A 341 19.81 12.47 0.29
C GLU A 341 19.44 11.66 1.53
N TRP A 342 19.98 10.45 1.69
CA TRP A 342 19.84 9.65 2.92
C TRP A 342 20.87 10.12 3.93
N ALA A 343 20.49 11.06 4.77
CA ALA A 343 21.39 11.76 5.68
C ALA A 343 21.48 11.14 7.08
N ARG A 344 20.61 10.18 7.40
CA ARG A 344 20.48 9.55 8.72
C ARG A 344 20.33 8.04 8.57
N ASP A 345 20.63 7.30 9.64
CA ASP A 345 20.45 5.84 9.67
C ASP A 345 18.97 5.46 9.55
N ASP A 346 18.66 4.67 8.53
CA ASP A 346 17.33 4.18 8.20
C ASP A 346 17.01 2.80 8.82
N SER A 347 18.00 2.18 9.47
CA SER A 347 17.86 0.86 10.11
C SER A 347 16.80 0.82 11.23
N PRO A 348 16.71 1.81 12.15
CA PRO A 348 15.70 1.80 13.21
C PRO A 348 14.26 1.85 12.67
N ALA A 349 14.01 2.72 11.69
CA ALA A 349 12.70 2.83 11.06
C ALA A 349 12.31 1.54 10.33
N PHE A 350 13.25 0.89 9.65
CA PHE A 350 13.01 -0.38 8.99
C PHE A 350 12.76 -1.53 9.96
N ASN A 351 13.49 -1.57 11.07
CA ASN A 351 13.25 -2.55 12.14
C ASN A 351 11.88 -2.33 12.78
N GLY A 352 11.41 -1.07 12.90
CA GLY A 352 10.05 -0.74 13.34
C GLY A 352 8.96 -1.30 12.41
N LEU A 353 9.19 -1.35 11.09
CA LEU A 353 8.25 -2.00 10.16
C LEU A 353 8.14 -3.52 10.36
N ARG A 354 9.02 -4.11 11.17
CA ARG A 354 9.14 -5.55 11.41
C ARG A 354 8.89 -5.95 12.87
N SER A 355 8.65 -4.98 13.75
CA SER A 355 8.58 -5.22 15.21
C SER A 355 7.22 -5.70 15.69
N GLY A 356 6.19 -5.65 14.86
CA GLY A 356 4.87 -6.16 15.20
C GLY A 356 4.87 -7.67 15.44
N ARG A 357 3.84 -8.18 16.10
CA ARG A 357 3.70 -9.60 16.40
C ARG A 357 3.65 -10.41 15.08
N ALA A 358 4.41 -11.50 15.02
CA ALA A 358 4.66 -12.26 13.78
C ALA A 358 5.24 -11.43 12.60
N GLY A 359 5.77 -10.23 12.88
CA GLY A 359 6.22 -9.26 11.88
C GLY A 359 5.09 -8.57 11.12
N LEU A 360 3.84 -8.69 11.58
CA LEU A 360 2.68 -8.05 10.94
C LEU A 360 2.60 -6.58 11.32
N LEU A 361 2.14 -5.78 10.39
CA LEU A 361 1.73 -4.40 10.64
C LEU A 361 0.51 -4.04 9.81
N CYS A 362 -0.34 -3.17 10.34
CA CYS A 362 -1.25 -2.41 9.50
C CYS A 362 -0.44 -1.39 8.70
N ALA A 363 -0.67 -1.22 7.39
CA ALA A 363 0.12 -0.30 6.58
C ALA A 363 0.10 1.13 7.16
N PRO A 364 1.24 1.72 7.58
CA PRO A 364 1.28 3.00 8.30
C PRO A 364 0.63 4.14 7.53
N ILE A 365 0.77 4.15 6.21
CA ILE A 365 0.13 5.15 5.35
C ILE A 365 -1.41 5.09 5.42
N LEU A 366 -1.98 3.89 5.53
CA LEU A 366 -3.42 3.73 5.68
C LEU A 366 -3.87 4.17 7.07
N GLN A 367 -3.09 3.85 8.12
CA GLN A 367 -3.35 4.31 9.48
C GLN A 367 -3.47 5.84 9.53
N ALA A 368 -2.49 6.54 8.95
CA ALA A 368 -2.39 7.99 9.01
C ALA A 368 -3.39 8.74 8.12
N LEU A 369 -3.70 8.20 6.93
CA LEU A 369 -4.47 8.93 5.92
C LEU A 369 -5.94 8.50 5.79
N ILE A 370 -6.29 7.29 6.23
CA ILE A 370 -7.57 6.67 5.91
C ILE A 370 -8.23 6.12 7.18
N LEU A 371 -7.60 5.13 7.80
CA LEU A 371 -8.19 4.28 8.83
C LEU A 371 -8.46 5.03 10.13
N ASN A 372 -7.65 6.03 10.48
CA ASN A 372 -7.89 6.92 11.63
C ASN A 372 -9.20 7.73 11.53
N ARG A 373 -9.83 7.81 10.35
CA ARG A 373 -11.09 8.54 10.16
C ARG A 373 -12.34 7.67 10.37
N PHE A 374 -12.16 6.35 10.46
CA PHE A 374 -13.23 5.35 10.58
C PHE A 374 -12.89 4.30 11.66
N PRO A 375 -12.60 4.73 12.90
CA PRO A 375 -12.10 3.83 13.94
C PRO A 375 -13.13 2.76 14.34
N GLU A 376 -14.41 3.10 14.38
CA GLU A 376 -15.47 2.17 14.77
C GLU A 376 -15.69 1.10 13.69
N GLU A 377 -15.84 1.51 12.42
CA GLU A 377 -16.01 0.57 11.32
C GLU A 377 -14.82 -0.37 11.17
N LEU A 378 -13.61 0.15 11.41
CA LEU A 378 -12.39 -0.64 11.41
C LEU A 378 -12.36 -1.62 12.59
N LYS A 379 -12.66 -1.16 13.81
CA LYS A 379 -12.69 -2.01 15.01
C LYS A 379 -13.68 -3.16 14.85
N GLU A 380 -14.90 -2.87 14.41
CA GLU A 380 -15.91 -3.90 14.16
C GLU A 380 -15.45 -4.91 13.09
N TRP A 381 -14.78 -4.45 12.03
CA TRP A 381 -14.24 -5.34 11.01
C TRP A 381 -13.10 -6.21 11.53
N VAL A 382 -12.17 -5.63 12.31
CA VAL A 382 -11.08 -6.38 12.97
C VAL A 382 -11.66 -7.45 13.89
N GLU A 383 -12.71 -7.14 14.66
CA GLU A 383 -13.41 -8.09 15.51
C GLU A 383 -14.09 -9.22 14.71
N ARG A 384 -14.68 -8.91 13.54
CA ARG A 384 -15.26 -9.94 12.67
C ARG A 384 -14.18 -10.84 12.08
N VAL A 385 -13.11 -10.27 11.55
CA VAL A 385 -12.00 -11.03 10.95
C VAL A 385 -11.27 -11.87 12.01
N SER A 386 -11.15 -11.39 13.25
CA SER A 386 -10.47 -12.13 14.32
C SER A 386 -11.21 -13.41 14.76
N ARG A 387 -12.51 -13.53 14.45
CA ARG A 387 -13.30 -14.76 14.67
C ARG A 387 -13.03 -15.84 13.62
N LEU A 388 -12.39 -15.49 12.51
CA LEU A 388 -12.05 -16.41 11.43
C LEU A 388 -10.92 -17.37 11.85
N LYS A 389 -11.09 -18.65 11.52
CA LYS A 389 -10.12 -19.71 11.88
C LYS A 389 -8.97 -19.82 10.86
N PHE A 390 -8.09 -18.82 10.80
CA PHE A 390 -6.89 -18.84 9.93
C PHE A 390 -5.59 -19.12 10.69
N LYS A 391 -4.59 -19.61 9.95
CA LYS A 391 -3.21 -19.87 10.39
C LYS A 391 -2.15 -19.30 9.44
N ARG A 392 -2.61 -18.68 8.34
CA ARG A 392 -1.81 -18.11 7.27
C ARG A 392 -2.50 -16.86 6.73
N ILE A 393 -1.72 -15.84 6.39
CA ILE A 393 -2.15 -14.65 5.67
C ILE A 393 -1.40 -14.57 4.33
N ILE A 394 -2.11 -14.23 3.25
CA ILE A 394 -1.56 -13.83 1.96
C ILE A 394 -2.01 -12.38 1.70
N PRO A 395 -1.13 -11.38 1.91
CA PRO A 395 -1.41 -10.01 1.53
C PRO A 395 -1.15 -9.78 0.03
N CYS A 396 -1.70 -8.71 -0.55
CA CYS A 396 -1.43 -8.36 -1.95
C CYS A 396 -0.08 -7.69 -2.17
N HIS A 397 0.56 -7.18 -1.11
CA HIS A 397 1.87 -6.53 -1.18
C HIS A 397 2.88 -7.15 -0.22
N PHE A 398 4.17 -6.92 -0.47
CA PHE A 398 5.30 -7.39 0.35
C PHE A 398 5.35 -8.93 0.51
N ALA A 399 5.54 -9.45 1.74
CA ALA A 399 5.73 -10.87 2.01
C ALA A 399 4.57 -11.72 1.48
N ASN A 400 4.87 -12.98 1.16
CA ASN A 400 3.89 -13.98 0.74
C ASN A 400 3.89 -15.14 1.76
N ASN A 401 2.78 -15.87 1.86
CA ASN A 401 2.66 -17.07 2.71
C ASN A 401 3.08 -16.80 4.17
N VAL A 402 2.47 -15.79 4.79
CA VAL A 402 2.81 -15.37 6.15
C VAL A 402 2.13 -16.29 7.15
N ARG A 403 2.88 -16.95 8.04
CA ARG A 403 2.30 -17.69 9.16
C ARG A 403 1.84 -16.70 10.23
N ALA A 404 0.54 -16.67 10.50
CA ALA A 404 -0.06 -15.79 11.48
C ALA A 404 -1.41 -16.33 11.96
N SER A 405 -1.72 -16.08 13.22
CA SER A 405 -2.98 -16.38 13.88
C SER A 405 -3.90 -15.15 13.94
N PRO A 406 -5.17 -15.32 14.32
CA PRO A 406 -6.07 -14.19 14.56
C PRO A 406 -5.56 -13.22 15.63
N ALA A 407 -4.85 -13.72 16.66
CA ALA A 407 -4.25 -12.86 17.67
C ALA A 407 -3.11 -12.00 17.11
N ASP A 408 -2.30 -12.55 16.20
CA ASP A 408 -1.25 -11.78 15.52
C ASP A 408 -1.88 -10.69 14.63
N PHE A 409 -2.96 -11.04 13.91
CA PHE A 409 -3.72 -10.08 13.10
C PHE A 409 -4.28 -8.92 13.94
N VAL A 410 -4.94 -9.20 15.06
CA VAL A 410 -5.52 -8.16 15.93
C VAL A 410 -4.44 -7.21 16.42
N SER A 411 -3.28 -7.73 16.87
CA SER A 411 -2.19 -6.88 17.39
C SER A 411 -1.62 -5.89 16.36
N ALA A 412 -1.75 -6.17 15.06
CA ALA A 412 -1.33 -5.24 14.03
C ALA A 412 -2.21 -3.97 13.95
N PHE A 413 -3.35 -3.96 14.65
CA PHE A 413 -4.32 -2.86 14.73
C PHE A 413 -4.34 -2.16 16.10
N ASP A 414 -3.38 -2.41 16.99
CA ASP A 414 -3.37 -1.81 18.34
C ASP A 414 -3.40 -0.27 18.33
N PHE A 415 -2.91 0.36 17.25
CA PHE A 415 -2.96 1.82 17.03
C PHE A 415 -4.36 2.42 17.08
N ILE A 416 -5.41 1.60 16.90
CA ILE A 416 -6.81 2.05 17.01
C ILE A 416 -7.10 2.54 18.43
N HIS A 417 -6.52 1.89 19.45
CA HIS A 417 -6.75 2.22 20.86
C HIS A 417 -6.01 3.50 21.28
N ASP A 418 -4.83 3.76 20.71
CA ASP A 418 -4.03 4.95 21.03
C ASP A 418 -4.72 6.25 20.57
N ASN A 419 -5.48 6.21 19.48
CA ASN A 419 -6.20 7.37 18.95
C ASN A 419 -7.38 7.82 19.81
N GLN A 420 -7.91 6.99 20.71
CA GLN A 420 -9.02 7.38 21.59
C GLN A 420 -8.57 8.24 22.78
N ASN A 421 -7.28 8.19 23.16
CA ASN A 421 -6.76 9.00 24.27
C ASN A 421 -6.46 10.46 23.91
N VAL A 422 -6.61 10.85 22.64
CA VAL A 422 -6.35 12.23 22.17
C VAL A 422 -7.66 13.02 21.94
N GLY A 423 -8.83 12.35 21.94
CA GLY A 423 -10.13 12.96 21.63
C GLY A 423 -11.06 13.22 22.82
N GLY A 424 -10.66 12.87 24.05
CA GLY A 424 -11.49 12.97 25.24
C GLY A 424 -11.04 14.07 26.20
N SER A 425 -11.31 15.34 25.87
CA SER A 425 -11.44 16.39 26.89
C SER A 425 -12.82 17.03 26.74
N ASP A 426 -13.71 16.66 27.66
CA ASP A 426 -15.09 17.14 27.81
C ASP A 426 -15.16 18.67 27.85
N ASP A 427 -15.67 19.28 26.77
CA ASP A 427 -16.31 20.60 26.80
C ASP A 427 -17.78 20.42 27.17
N SER A 428 -18.05 20.02 28.41
CA SER A 428 -19.40 20.11 28.97
C SER A 428 -19.37 20.21 30.49
N GLN A 429 -18.94 21.36 31.00
CA GLN A 429 -19.43 21.92 32.27
C GLN A 429 -18.77 23.28 32.52
N SER A 430 -19.48 24.37 32.22
CA SER A 430 -19.38 25.65 32.93
C SER A 430 -20.31 26.66 32.27
N SER A 431 -21.57 26.62 32.67
CA SER A 431 -22.50 27.73 32.47
C SER A 431 -23.39 27.76 33.70
N LYS A 432 -22.85 28.29 34.80
CA LYS A 432 -23.62 28.82 35.93
C LYS A 432 -22.72 29.66 36.84
N GLU A 433 -23.16 30.90 36.99
CA GLU A 433 -23.00 31.81 38.14
C GLU A 433 -21.71 32.65 38.26
N LEU A 434 -21.86 33.90 37.81
CA LEU A 434 -21.26 35.09 38.43
C LEU A 434 -21.87 35.31 39.83
N GLY A 435 -21.04 35.61 40.84
CA GLY A 435 -21.51 36.22 42.07
C GLY A 435 -20.53 36.23 43.25
N SER A 436 -19.89 37.39 43.45
CA SER A 436 -19.47 38.03 44.72
C SER A 436 -18.53 37.35 45.74
N GLY A 437 -17.70 38.20 46.37
CA GLY A 437 -17.46 38.12 47.81
C GLY A 437 -16.02 37.88 48.25
N ALA A 438 -15.51 38.80 49.07
CA ALA A 438 -14.13 38.87 49.52
C ALA A 438 -13.79 38.02 50.76
N ALA A 439 -12.47 37.91 50.99
CA ALA A 439 -11.78 37.97 52.28
C ALA A 439 -11.48 36.67 53.10
N THR A 440 -10.17 36.49 53.28
CA THR A 440 -9.43 36.06 54.49
C THR A 440 -9.39 34.59 54.93
N SER A 441 -8.16 34.06 54.91
CA SER A 441 -7.39 33.59 56.08
C SER A 441 -6.59 32.31 55.81
N SER A 442 -5.41 32.31 56.43
CA SER A 442 -4.30 31.39 56.34
C SER A 442 -4.54 30.01 56.96
N THR A 443 -3.95 28.97 56.39
CA THR A 443 -2.95 28.09 57.03
C THR A 443 -2.51 27.00 56.04
N GLY A 444 -1.20 26.74 55.99
CA GLY A 444 -0.58 25.99 54.90
C GLY A 444 -0.53 24.48 55.07
N ARG A 445 -0.23 23.80 53.95
CA ARG A 445 0.79 22.74 53.90
C ARG A 445 1.24 22.49 52.45
N LEU A 446 2.52 22.19 52.38
CA LEU A 446 3.38 21.92 51.23
C LEU A 446 2.79 20.95 50.20
N SER A 447 2.85 21.31 48.92
CA SER A 447 3.01 20.34 47.82
C SER A 447 3.89 20.93 46.71
N ALA A 448 4.66 20.03 46.11
CA ALA A 448 5.84 20.31 45.32
C ALA A 448 5.56 20.97 43.97
N LEU A 449 6.55 21.77 43.55
CA LEU A 449 6.67 22.46 42.28
C LEU A 449 6.40 21.57 41.07
N ARG A 450 5.39 21.94 40.26
CA ARG A 450 5.30 21.61 38.83
C ARG A 450 5.54 22.90 38.03
N PRO A 451 6.52 22.98 37.12
CA PRO A 451 6.61 24.10 36.18
C PRO A 451 5.52 23.98 35.12
N ARG A 452 4.72 25.04 34.99
CA ARG A 452 3.80 25.31 33.89
C ARG A 452 4.58 25.74 32.64
N PHE A 453 4.42 25.03 31.54
CA PHE A 453 4.54 25.52 30.15
C PHE A 453 3.56 24.64 29.35
N TRP A 454 2.46 25.13 28.76
CA TRP A 454 2.37 26.16 27.74
C TRP A 454 0.98 26.84 27.77
N ALA A 455 0.97 28.13 27.46
CA ALA A 455 -0.22 28.93 27.25
C ALA A 455 -0.80 28.69 25.86
N SER A 456 -2.13 28.62 25.83
CA SER A 456 -2.98 28.64 24.64
C SER A 456 -2.66 29.81 23.72
N THR A 457 -2.50 29.53 22.43
CA THR A 457 -2.74 30.48 21.34
C THR A 457 -3.54 29.76 20.26
N ALA A 458 -4.87 29.80 20.42
CA ALA A 458 -5.80 29.54 19.32
C ALA A 458 -5.68 30.69 18.32
N LEU A 459 -5.52 30.36 17.03
CA LEU A 459 -5.72 31.29 15.93
C LEU A 459 -6.82 30.76 15.01
N PRO A 460 -7.69 31.64 14.48
CA PRO A 460 -8.87 31.27 13.71
C PRO A 460 -8.48 30.70 12.34
N MET A 461 -9.16 29.63 11.92
CA MET A 461 -9.09 29.15 10.54
C MET A 461 -9.99 30.01 9.67
N ASP A 462 -9.38 30.98 8.97
CA ASP A 462 -10.01 31.59 7.80
C ASP A 462 -9.91 30.63 6.60
N SER A 463 -11.07 30.37 6.01
CA SER A 463 -11.23 29.75 4.70
C SER A 463 -10.63 30.63 3.61
N GLU A 464 -10.09 29.99 2.57
CA GLU A 464 -9.49 30.62 1.36
C GLU A 464 -8.00 30.95 1.46
N ASN A 465 -7.14 29.91 1.42
CA ASN A 465 -5.88 29.82 0.64
C ASN A 465 -5.03 28.64 1.15
N ALA A 466 -5.42 27.41 0.80
CA ALA A 466 -4.68 26.20 1.14
C ALA A 466 -3.87 25.70 -0.06
N ASP A 467 -2.73 26.34 -0.33
CA ASP A 467 -1.72 25.87 -1.27
C ASP A 467 -0.54 25.24 -0.51
N PHE A 468 -0.17 24.00 -0.86
CA PHE A 468 0.94 23.19 -0.33
C PHE A 468 0.99 22.90 1.17
N SER A 469 0.15 23.53 1.99
CA SER A 469 0.01 23.20 3.41
C SER A 469 -0.50 21.79 3.65
N PHE A 470 -1.13 21.09 2.69
CA PHE A 470 -1.60 19.71 2.89
C PHE A 470 -0.49 18.66 2.87
N LEU A 471 0.55 18.81 2.02
CA LEU A 471 1.70 17.90 2.00
C LEU A 471 2.67 18.22 3.13
N LEU A 472 2.86 19.51 3.43
CA LEU A 472 3.56 19.96 4.64
C LEU A 472 2.77 19.64 5.92
N ASN A 473 1.44 19.63 5.91
CA ASN A 473 0.63 19.18 7.04
C ASN A 473 0.59 17.67 7.11
N ALA A 474 0.65 16.88 6.04
CA ALA A 474 0.84 15.44 6.17
C ALA A 474 2.20 15.13 6.81
N SER A 475 3.26 15.86 6.41
CA SER A 475 4.60 15.78 7.01
C SER A 475 4.64 16.28 8.46
N ASN A 476 4.02 17.42 8.75
CA ASN A 476 3.95 18.01 10.09
C ASN A 476 2.97 17.27 10.99
N VAL A 477 1.91 16.67 10.47
CA VAL A 477 1.01 15.77 11.20
C VAL A 477 1.79 14.50 11.50
N CYS A 478 2.39 13.79 10.53
CA CYS A 478 3.23 12.61 10.83
C CYS A 478 4.38 12.93 11.83
N THR A 479 4.94 14.14 11.80
CA THR A 479 5.96 14.59 12.77
C THR A 479 5.36 15.05 14.12
N ARG A 480 4.15 15.65 14.17
CA ARG A 480 3.49 16.18 15.39
C ARG A 480 2.61 15.15 16.11
N VAL A 481 2.04 14.16 15.40
CA VAL A 481 1.37 12.99 16.00
C VAL A 481 2.35 11.82 16.25
N GLY A 482 3.66 12.03 16.13
CA GLY A 482 4.65 11.03 16.51
C GLY A 482 4.63 9.76 15.65
N ILE A 483 4.19 9.84 14.38
CA ILE A 483 4.46 8.81 13.36
C ILE A 483 5.84 9.10 12.75
N THR A 484 6.82 9.28 13.63
CA THR A 484 8.23 9.07 13.39
C THR A 484 8.58 7.86 14.25
N ALA A 485 9.40 6.93 13.76
CA ALA A 485 9.83 5.79 14.57
C ALA A 485 10.32 6.33 15.92
N ALA A 486 9.67 5.93 17.01
CA ALA A 486 10.01 6.40 18.34
C ALA A 486 11.50 6.13 18.59
N PRO A 487 12.29 7.10 19.11
CA PRO A 487 13.57 6.76 19.68
C PRO A 487 13.27 5.89 20.91
N LEU A 488 13.72 4.63 20.88
CA LEU A 488 13.70 3.79 22.07
C LEU A 488 14.50 4.50 23.17
N ALA A 489 13.96 4.47 24.39
CA ALA A 489 14.57 5.03 25.58
C ALA A 489 16.04 4.61 25.71
N GLY A 490 16.88 5.55 26.15
CA GLY A 490 18.33 5.40 26.30
C GLY A 490 18.76 4.24 27.21
N PRO A 491 20.08 3.97 27.26
CA PRO A 491 20.62 2.72 27.79
C PRO A 491 20.27 2.52 29.27
N LEU A 492 19.89 1.28 29.60
CA LEU A 492 19.83 0.77 30.96
C LEU A 492 21.17 1.07 31.67
N ALA A 493 21.07 1.72 32.83
CA ALA A 493 22.19 1.97 33.72
C ALA A 493 22.92 0.65 34.01
N GLY A 494 24.25 0.71 33.92
CA GLY A 494 25.13 -0.42 34.17
C GLY A 494 24.95 -0.99 35.57
N SER A 495 25.03 -2.30 35.66
CA SER A 495 25.32 -3.03 36.89
C SER A 495 26.74 -2.71 37.35
N ASN A 496 26.84 -2.15 38.55
CA ASN A 496 27.82 -2.54 39.56
C ASN A 496 27.09 -2.67 40.89
#